data_AF-A0A8X8BS42-F1
#
_entry.id   AF-A0A8X8BS42-F1
#
_cell.length_a   1.000
_cell.length_b   1.000
_cell.length_c   1.000
_cell.angle_alpha   90.00
_cell.angle_beta   90.00
_cell.angle_gamma   90.00
#
_symmetry.space_group_name_H-M   'P 1'
#
loop_
_entity.id
_entity.type
_entity.pdbx_description
1 polymer ?
#
loop_
_entity_poly.entity_id
_entity_poly.type
_entity_poly.pdbx_seq_one_letter_code
_entity_poly.pdbx_strand_id
1 'polypeptide(L)'
;MKSKELSVDLRDRIVSRHKSGEGYRKISAALKVPMSTVASIISKWKKFQTTRTLPRAGGPSKLSDRGRRALVREVTKNLMVTLSELQRSSVERGEPSRRTTISAAIHQSGLYGTVPRPKPLLSKRHMAARLGFAKRHLKDSQTMRNKILWSDETKIELFGVNARLRIWRKQNENMDPSCLVTTVQTGGGGVMVWGMFSWHTLGPLVPIGHRLNATGYLRIVSDHVHPFMTTMYPSSDGYFQQDNAPCHKARIISNWFLEHDNEFTVLKWPPQSPDLNPIEHLWDVVERELHALDVHPTNLHQLQDAILSIWANISKECFQHLVESMPRKIKAVLKAKGGETSY
;
A
#
# COMPACT_ATOMS: atom_id res chain seq x y z
N MET A 1 -35.83 -12.53 35.11
CA MET A 1 -35.56 -13.47 34.00
C MET A 1 -36.26 -12.95 32.75
N LYS A 2 -35.54 -12.59 31.67
CA LYS A 2 -36.16 -12.08 30.43
C LYS A 2 -36.74 -13.26 29.64
N SER A 3 -38.01 -13.19 29.24
CA SER A 3 -38.65 -14.24 28.44
C SER A 3 -38.06 -14.31 27.03
N LYS A 4 -38.00 -15.52 26.48
CA LYS A 4 -37.51 -15.80 25.13
C LYS A 4 -38.42 -15.11 24.10
N GLU A 5 -37.82 -14.41 23.13
CA GLU A 5 -38.59 -13.73 22.08
C GLU A 5 -39.38 -14.75 21.22
N LEU A 6 -40.64 -14.44 20.89
CA LEU A 6 -41.48 -15.26 20.00
C LEU A 6 -40.89 -15.29 18.58
N SER A 7 -40.97 -16.42 17.87
CA SER A 7 -40.50 -16.52 16.48
C SER A 7 -41.30 -15.61 15.53
N VAL A 8 -40.71 -15.25 14.40
CA VAL A 8 -41.36 -14.42 13.36
C VAL A 8 -42.62 -15.11 12.85
N ASP A 9 -42.54 -16.40 12.53
CA ASP A 9 -43.67 -17.20 12.05
C ASP A 9 -44.86 -17.21 13.02
N LEU A 10 -44.58 -17.26 14.32
CA LEU A 10 -45.63 -17.23 15.33
C LEU A 10 -46.31 -15.86 15.42
N ARG A 11 -45.56 -14.78 15.20
CA ARG A 11 -46.12 -13.41 15.11
C ARG A 11 -46.93 -13.21 13.82
N ASP A 12 -46.48 -13.78 12.71
CA ASP A 12 -47.20 -13.75 11.44
C ASP A 12 -48.54 -14.52 11.54
N ARG A 13 -48.55 -15.68 12.21
CA ARG A 13 -49.77 -16.43 12.50
C ARG A 13 -50.75 -15.64 13.38
N ILE A 14 -50.26 -14.89 14.37
CA ILE A 14 -51.08 -13.99 15.19
C ILE A 14 -51.75 -12.91 14.32
N VAL A 15 -50.98 -12.27 13.44
CA VAL A 15 -51.51 -11.22 12.55
C VAL A 15 -52.49 -11.80 11.52
N SER A 16 -52.20 -12.97 10.96
CA SER A 16 -53.09 -13.65 10.01
C SER A 16 -54.45 -13.98 10.63
N ARG A 17 -54.47 -14.56 11.85
CA ARG A 17 -55.71 -14.83 12.59
C ARG A 17 -56.46 -13.56 12.98
N HIS A 18 -55.75 -12.47 13.25
CA HIS A 18 -56.42 -11.19 13.49
C HIS A 18 -57.08 -10.64 12.22
N LYS A 19 -56.42 -10.77 11.05
CA LYS A 19 -56.98 -10.37 9.76
C LYS A 19 -58.22 -11.19 9.36
N SER A 20 -58.30 -12.46 9.77
CA SER A 20 -59.49 -13.30 9.58
C SER A 20 -60.62 -13.02 10.57
N GLY A 21 -60.50 -11.96 11.40
CA GLY A 21 -61.56 -11.51 12.31
C GLY A 21 -61.59 -12.25 13.66
N GLU A 22 -60.59 -13.08 14.00
CA GLU A 22 -60.56 -13.73 15.30
C GLU A 22 -60.26 -12.73 16.43
N GLY A 23 -61.05 -12.80 17.51
CA GLY A 23 -60.83 -12.00 18.73
C GLY A 23 -59.59 -12.43 19.51
N TYR A 24 -58.98 -11.50 20.26
CA TYR A 24 -57.70 -11.72 20.95
C TYR A 24 -57.68 -12.95 21.88
N ARG A 25 -58.80 -13.23 22.55
CA ARG A 25 -58.93 -14.39 23.46
C ARG A 25 -58.86 -15.72 22.70
N LYS A 26 -59.46 -15.77 21.50
CA LYS A 26 -59.45 -16.95 20.60
C LYS A 26 -58.05 -17.21 20.04
N ILE A 27 -57.36 -16.15 19.63
CA ILE A 27 -55.97 -16.21 19.14
C ILE A 27 -55.01 -16.66 20.24
N SER A 28 -55.16 -16.10 21.45
CA SER A 28 -54.35 -16.45 22.62
C SER A 28 -54.48 -17.93 22.98
N ALA A 29 -55.71 -18.46 23.02
CA ALA A 29 -55.96 -19.87 23.30
C ALA A 29 -55.41 -20.80 22.21
N ALA A 30 -55.62 -20.46 20.93
CA ALA A 30 -55.21 -21.29 19.80
C ALA A 30 -53.68 -21.38 19.63
N LEU A 31 -52.95 -20.30 19.95
CA LEU A 31 -51.50 -20.24 19.77
C LEU A 31 -50.71 -20.42 21.08
N LYS A 32 -51.39 -20.60 22.21
CA LYS A 32 -50.79 -20.70 23.56
C LYS A 32 -49.86 -19.52 23.87
N VAL A 33 -50.26 -18.33 23.46
CA VAL A 33 -49.53 -17.07 23.70
C VAL A 33 -50.36 -16.19 24.63
N PRO A 34 -49.78 -15.52 25.64
CA PRO A 34 -50.53 -14.62 26.52
C PRO A 34 -51.29 -13.54 25.74
N MET A 35 -52.53 -13.25 26.15
CA MET A 35 -53.41 -12.28 25.49
C MET A 35 -52.78 -10.88 25.40
N SER A 36 -52.01 -10.46 26.40
CA SER A 36 -51.26 -9.20 26.41
C SER A 36 -50.20 -9.14 25.31
N THR A 37 -49.55 -10.26 25.02
CA THR A 37 -48.57 -10.37 23.93
C THR A 37 -49.24 -10.35 22.57
N VAL A 38 -50.38 -11.04 22.41
CA VAL A 38 -51.23 -10.96 21.20
C VAL A 38 -51.64 -9.52 20.93
N ALA A 39 -52.16 -8.81 21.94
CA ALA A 39 -52.54 -7.42 21.82
C ALA A 39 -51.35 -6.50 21.46
N SER A 40 -50.19 -6.68 22.09
CA SER A 40 -48.97 -5.90 21.80
C SER A 40 -48.49 -6.10 20.36
N ILE A 41 -48.47 -7.34 19.87
CA ILE A 41 -48.09 -7.67 18.49
C ILE A 41 -49.07 -7.02 17.49
N ILE A 42 -50.38 -7.12 17.75
CA ILE A 42 -51.41 -6.55 16.87
C ILE A 42 -51.34 -5.03 16.85
N SER A 43 -51.20 -4.38 18.02
CA SER A 43 -51.04 -2.92 18.11
C SER A 43 -49.79 -2.43 17.37
N LYS A 44 -48.68 -3.16 17.48
CA LYS A 44 -47.46 -2.86 16.73
C LYS A 44 -47.66 -3.06 15.23
N TRP A 45 -48.28 -4.14 14.81
CA TRP A 45 -48.58 -4.41 13.40
C TRP A 45 -49.50 -3.33 12.82
N LYS A 46 -50.56 -2.91 13.53
CA LYS A 46 -51.43 -1.81 13.11
C LYS A 46 -50.66 -0.50 12.89
N LYS A 47 -49.66 -0.20 13.75
CA LYS A 47 -48.88 1.04 13.68
C LYS A 47 -47.76 1.03 12.62
N PHE A 48 -47.03 -0.08 12.49
CA PHE A 48 -45.80 -0.14 11.67
C PHE A 48 -45.89 -1.13 10.50
N GLN A 49 -47.03 -1.81 10.34
CA GLN A 49 -47.28 -2.83 9.29
C GLN A 49 -46.23 -3.94 9.25
N THR A 50 -45.59 -4.25 10.39
CA THR A 50 -44.53 -5.25 10.48
C THR A 50 -44.65 -6.12 11.75
N THR A 51 -44.34 -7.41 11.60
CA THR A 51 -44.24 -8.42 12.67
C THR A 51 -42.80 -8.62 13.15
N ARG A 52 -41.82 -8.12 12.39
CA ARG A 52 -40.39 -8.17 12.74
C ARG A 52 -40.11 -7.29 13.95
N THR A 53 -39.17 -7.70 14.80
CA THR A 53 -38.70 -6.85 15.90
C THR A 53 -38.08 -5.58 15.30
N LEU A 54 -38.52 -4.40 15.76
CA LEU A 54 -37.91 -3.16 15.31
C LEU A 54 -36.58 -2.99 16.06
N PRO A 55 -35.56 -2.38 15.43
CA PRO A 55 -34.34 -2.00 16.14
C PRO A 55 -34.73 -1.21 17.39
N ARG A 56 -34.21 -1.63 18.54
CA ARG A 56 -34.41 -0.87 19.78
C ARG A 56 -33.68 0.46 19.61
N ALA A 57 -34.28 1.55 20.11
CA ALA A 57 -33.58 2.82 20.18
C ALA A 57 -32.29 2.60 20.98
N GLY A 58 -31.14 2.89 20.35
CA GLY A 58 -29.86 2.87 21.03
C GLY A 58 -29.79 3.95 22.10
N GLY A 59 -28.79 3.86 22.97
CA GLY A 59 -28.47 4.98 23.85
C GLY A 59 -28.15 6.25 23.05
N PRO A 60 -28.44 7.45 23.59
CA PRO A 60 -28.13 8.70 22.90
C PRO A 60 -26.64 8.81 22.56
N SER A 61 -26.34 9.32 21.37
CA SER A 61 -24.96 9.55 20.93
C SER A 61 -24.28 10.55 21.87
N LYS A 62 -23.03 10.26 22.24
CA LYS A 62 -22.21 11.16 23.06
C LYS A 62 -21.79 12.44 22.32
N LEU A 63 -21.84 12.42 21.00
CA LEU A 63 -21.49 13.55 20.14
C LEU A 63 -22.74 14.00 19.38
N SER A 64 -22.93 15.32 19.27
CA SER A 64 -24.05 15.85 18.50
C SER A 64 -23.82 15.67 17.00
N ASP A 65 -24.91 15.72 16.22
CA ASP A 65 -24.79 15.73 14.76
C ASP A 65 -24.02 16.94 14.23
N ARG A 66 -24.10 18.08 14.95
CA ARG A 66 -23.34 19.30 14.62
C ARG A 66 -21.84 19.08 14.88
N GLY A 67 -21.49 18.49 16.03
CA GLY A 67 -20.13 18.13 16.40
C GLY A 67 -19.51 17.15 15.39
N ARG A 68 -20.25 16.11 15.01
CA ARG A 68 -19.82 15.16 13.97
C ARG A 68 -19.54 15.85 12.64
N ARG A 69 -20.45 16.70 12.16
CA ARG A 69 -20.24 17.45 10.91
C ARG A 69 -19.07 18.43 11.00
N ALA A 70 -18.78 18.99 12.18
CA ALA A 70 -17.62 19.85 12.38
C ALA A 70 -16.32 19.06 12.28
N LEU A 71 -16.22 17.91 12.94
CA LEU A 71 -15.06 17.01 12.87
C LEU A 71 -14.78 16.56 11.43
N VAL A 72 -15.82 16.14 10.70
CA VAL A 72 -15.68 15.72 9.29
C VAL A 72 -15.12 16.86 8.44
N ARG A 73 -15.67 18.08 8.57
CA ARG A 73 -15.17 19.25 7.82
C ARG A 73 -13.71 19.58 8.15
N GLU A 74 -13.32 19.47 9.41
CA GLU A 74 -11.95 19.72 9.86
C GLU A 74 -10.97 18.72 9.23
N VAL A 75 -11.32 17.42 9.24
CA VAL A 75 -10.54 16.36 8.59
C VAL A 75 -10.48 16.56 7.07
N THR A 76 -11.61 16.89 6.42
CA THR A 76 -11.63 17.12 4.96
C THR A 76 -10.81 18.35 4.55
N LYS A 77 -10.75 19.39 5.39
CA LYS A 77 -9.94 20.59 5.12
C LYS A 77 -8.44 20.33 5.34
N ASN A 78 -8.09 19.56 6.37
CA ASN A 78 -6.72 19.18 6.67
C ASN A 78 -6.64 17.69 6.98
N LEU A 79 -6.25 16.89 5.99
CA LEU A 79 -6.14 15.43 6.12
C LEU A 79 -5.05 15.00 7.11
N MET A 80 -4.14 15.91 7.50
CA MET A 80 -3.05 15.64 8.44
C MET A 80 -3.41 15.96 9.90
N VAL A 81 -4.67 16.36 10.17
CA VAL A 81 -5.12 16.68 11.52
C VAL A 81 -5.08 15.44 12.42
N THR A 82 -4.47 15.58 13.59
CA THR A 82 -4.34 14.50 14.55
C THR A 82 -5.59 14.36 15.42
N LEU A 83 -5.81 13.16 15.98
CA LEU A 83 -6.88 12.96 16.97
C LEU A 83 -6.73 13.87 18.20
N SER A 84 -5.51 14.29 18.54
CA SER A 84 -5.24 15.24 19.63
C SER A 84 -5.80 16.63 19.29
N GLU A 85 -5.58 17.10 18.06
CA GLU A 85 -6.05 18.40 17.58
C GLU A 85 -7.57 18.42 17.43
N LEU A 86 -8.15 17.35 16.87
CA LEU A 86 -9.60 17.18 16.78
C LEU A 86 -10.26 17.17 18.17
N GLN A 87 -9.61 16.56 19.16
CA GLN A 87 -10.07 16.59 20.54
C GLN A 87 -10.04 18.01 21.10
N ARG A 88 -8.95 18.75 20.89
CA ARG A 88 -8.84 20.16 21.30
C ARG A 88 -9.94 21.01 20.67
N SER A 89 -10.15 20.88 19.36
CA SER A 89 -11.19 21.64 18.66
C SER A 89 -12.61 21.24 19.08
N SER A 90 -12.82 19.98 19.47
CA SER A 90 -14.09 19.53 20.06
C SER A 90 -14.38 20.22 21.40
N VAL A 91 -13.35 20.41 22.23
CA VAL A 91 -13.45 21.14 23.51
C VAL A 91 -13.74 22.62 23.27
N GLU A 92 -13.04 23.25 22.33
CA GLU A 92 -13.27 24.67 21.96
C GLU A 92 -14.69 24.94 21.45
N ARG A 93 -15.31 23.95 20.80
CA ARG A 93 -16.70 24.01 20.33
C ARG A 93 -17.75 23.72 21.41
N GLY A 94 -17.33 23.49 22.66
CA GLY A 94 -18.24 23.17 23.77
C GLY A 94 -18.77 21.73 23.76
N GLU A 95 -18.18 20.83 22.97
CA GLU A 95 -18.53 19.41 22.91
C GLU A 95 -17.33 18.52 23.27
N PRO A 96 -16.88 18.52 24.55
CA PRO A 96 -15.73 17.72 24.97
C PRO A 96 -16.01 16.23 24.76
N SER A 97 -15.19 15.60 23.91
CA SER A 97 -15.31 14.18 23.56
C SER A 97 -13.98 13.47 23.69
N ARG A 98 -14.00 12.20 24.12
CA ARG A 98 -12.81 11.35 24.16
C ARG A 98 -12.34 11.02 22.73
N ARG A 99 -11.03 10.79 22.56
CA ARG A 99 -10.42 10.39 21.27
C ARG A 99 -11.12 9.20 20.62
N THR A 100 -11.53 8.21 21.41
CA THR A 100 -12.25 7.03 20.93
C THR A 100 -13.62 7.38 20.35
N THR A 101 -14.36 8.30 20.97
CA THR A 101 -15.65 8.81 20.45
C THR A 101 -15.45 9.57 19.14
N ILE A 102 -14.43 10.42 19.08
CA ILE A 102 -14.08 11.19 17.88
C ILE A 102 -13.70 10.26 16.72
N SER A 103 -12.82 9.28 16.96
CA SER A 103 -12.45 8.28 15.96
C SER A 103 -13.66 7.47 15.48
N ALA A 104 -14.53 7.02 16.39
CA ALA A 104 -15.74 6.30 16.01
C ALA A 104 -16.69 7.16 15.14
N ALA A 105 -16.86 8.44 15.46
CA ALA A 105 -17.69 9.35 14.68
C ALA A 105 -17.13 9.61 13.27
N ILE A 106 -15.79 9.69 13.14
CA ILE A 106 -15.09 9.84 11.86
C ILE A 106 -15.22 8.55 11.04
N HIS A 107 -15.05 7.38 11.66
CA HIS A 107 -15.23 6.08 10.99
C HIS A 107 -16.67 5.85 10.53
N GLN A 108 -17.67 6.25 11.31
CA GLN A 108 -19.08 6.23 10.89
C GLN A 108 -19.35 7.13 9.67
N SER A 109 -18.48 8.09 9.41
CA SER A 109 -18.54 8.98 8.25
C SER A 109 -17.69 8.47 7.07
N GLY A 110 -17.13 7.25 7.16
CA GLY A 110 -16.32 6.62 6.10
C GLY A 110 -14.89 7.14 5.98
N LEU A 111 -14.42 7.93 6.95
CA LEU A 111 -13.05 8.43 6.99
C LEU A 111 -12.22 7.56 7.94
N TYR A 112 -11.00 7.23 7.56
CA TYR A 112 -10.12 6.34 8.32
C TYR A 112 -8.73 6.95 8.44
N GLY A 113 -8.11 6.77 9.60
CA GLY A 113 -6.71 7.14 9.79
C GLY A 113 -5.80 6.16 9.05
N THR A 114 -4.99 6.67 8.11
CA THR A 114 -3.97 5.89 7.40
C THR A 114 -2.61 6.56 7.55
N VAL A 115 -1.54 5.78 7.48
CA VAL A 115 -0.19 6.35 7.42
C VAL A 115 0.00 7.02 6.06
N PRO A 116 0.42 8.30 5.99
CA PRO A 116 0.74 8.97 4.73
C PRO A 116 1.85 8.22 3.98
N ARG A 117 1.73 8.13 2.65
CA ARG A 117 2.77 7.51 1.83
C ARG A 117 3.88 8.53 1.56
N PRO A 118 5.15 8.27 1.94
CA PRO A 118 6.26 9.13 1.56
C PRO A 118 6.43 9.08 0.04
N LYS A 119 6.46 10.25 -0.60
CA LYS A 119 6.68 10.41 -2.04
C LYS A 119 7.62 11.60 -2.28
N PRO A 120 8.48 11.56 -3.30
CA PRO A 120 9.36 12.68 -3.62
C PRO A 120 8.54 13.93 -3.98
N LEU A 121 9.08 15.11 -3.70
CA LEU A 121 8.39 16.35 -4.02
C LEU A 121 8.51 16.66 -5.52
N LEU A 122 7.42 16.48 -6.27
CA LEU A 122 7.36 16.79 -7.69
C LEU A 122 7.15 18.30 -7.93
N SER A 123 8.13 18.93 -8.58
CA SER A 123 7.96 20.29 -9.12
C SER A 123 7.09 20.28 -10.38
N LYS A 124 6.54 21.44 -10.77
CA LYS A 124 5.80 21.60 -12.05
C LYS A 124 6.63 21.14 -13.26
N ARG A 125 7.96 21.38 -13.22
CA ARG A 125 8.90 20.93 -14.26
C ARG A 125 8.99 19.41 -14.30
N HIS A 126 9.06 18.74 -13.15
CA HIS A 126 9.09 17.28 -13.08
C HIS A 126 7.80 16.68 -13.63
N MET A 127 6.64 17.23 -13.24
CA MET A 127 5.34 16.79 -13.75
C MET A 127 5.23 16.93 -15.27
N ALA A 128 5.68 18.05 -15.84
CA ALA A 128 5.68 18.24 -17.28
C ALA A 128 6.58 17.22 -18.01
N ALA A 129 7.77 16.94 -17.47
CA ALA A 129 8.68 15.94 -18.03
C ALA A 129 8.10 14.53 -17.97
N ARG A 130 7.50 14.15 -16.83
CA ARG A 130 6.78 12.87 -16.63
C ARG A 130 5.61 12.73 -17.60
N LEU A 131 4.82 13.78 -17.75
CA LEU A 131 3.70 13.80 -18.71
C LEU A 131 4.19 13.65 -20.16
N GLY A 132 5.27 14.34 -20.52
CA GLY A 132 5.88 14.23 -21.84
C GLY A 132 6.41 12.83 -22.13
N PHE A 133 7.07 12.20 -21.15
CA PHE A 133 7.50 10.81 -21.23
C PHE A 133 6.29 9.88 -21.44
N ALA A 134 5.28 9.98 -20.57
CA ALA A 134 4.09 9.14 -20.63
C ALA A 134 3.35 9.26 -21.97
N LYS A 135 3.28 10.46 -22.56
CA LYS A 135 2.67 10.68 -23.89
C LYS A 135 3.45 10.00 -25.02
N ARG A 136 4.79 10.09 -24.98
CA ARG A 136 5.66 9.46 -26.00
C ARG A 136 5.55 7.94 -25.96
N HIS A 137 5.59 7.37 -24.76
CA HIS A 137 5.69 5.91 -24.56
C HIS A 137 4.33 5.19 -24.42
N LEU A 138 3.21 5.93 -24.53
CA LEU A 138 1.86 5.36 -24.42
C LEU A 138 1.57 4.32 -25.50
N LYS A 139 2.02 4.58 -26.73
CA LYS A 139 1.75 3.76 -27.91
C LYS A 139 2.81 2.71 -28.18
N ASP A 140 3.86 2.62 -27.35
CA ASP A 140 4.92 1.65 -27.54
C ASP A 140 4.32 0.23 -27.54
N SER A 141 4.84 -0.63 -28.42
CA SER A 141 4.46 -2.03 -28.46
C SER A 141 5.06 -2.78 -27.27
N GLN A 142 4.51 -3.97 -26.95
CA GLN A 142 5.15 -4.84 -25.97
C GLN A 142 6.55 -5.27 -26.44
N THR A 143 6.72 -5.51 -27.75
CA THR A 143 8.01 -5.87 -28.33
C THR A 143 9.09 -4.81 -28.11
N MET A 144 8.74 -3.52 -28.15
CA MET A 144 9.67 -2.43 -27.82
C MET A 144 10.01 -2.45 -26.33
N ARG A 145 9.02 -2.62 -25.44
CA ARG A 145 9.25 -2.66 -23.98
C ARG A 145 10.11 -3.85 -23.55
N ASN A 146 10.01 -4.97 -24.25
CA ASN A 146 10.82 -6.15 -23.99
C ASN A 146 12.31 -5.91 -24.27
N LYS A 147 12.64 -4.92 -25.10
CA LYS A 147 14.01 -4.49 -25.42
C LYS A 147 14.59 -3.47 -24.44
N ILE A 148 13.84 -3.09 -23.41
CA ILE A 148 14.33 -2.17 -22.38
C ILE A 148 15.01 -2.99 -21.27
N LEU A 149 16.27 -2.66 -21.02
CA LEU A 149 17.05 -3.08 -19.87
C LEU A 149 16.85 -2.06 -18.75
N TRP A 150 16.13 -2.47 -17.70
CA TRP A 150 15.85 -1.66 -16.52
C TRP A 150 16.98 -1.80 -15.53
N SER A 151 17.40 -0.71 -14.90
CA SER A 151 18.45 -0.73 -13.87
C SER A 151 18.18 0.28 -12.77
N ASP A 152 18.73 0.00 -11.59
CA ASP A 152 18.68 0.88 -10.42
C ASP A 152 19.64 0.41 -9.32
N GLU A 153 19.86 1.28 -8.34
CA GLU A 153 20.56 0.99 -7.10
C GLU A 153 19.58 0.91 -5.92
N THR A 154 19.77 -0.06 -5.02
CA THR A 154 19.09 -0.05 -3.72
C THR A 154 20.07 -0.31 -2.58
N LYS A 155 19.70 0.12 -1.38
CA LYS A 155 20.41 -0.21 -0.13
C LYS A 155 19.47 -0.97 0.78
N ILE A 156 19.81 -2.24 1.02
CA ILE A 156 19.07 -3.11 1.92
C ILE A 156 19.79 -3.11 3.28
N GLU A 157 19.07 -2.74 4.34
CA GLU A 157 19.62 -2.63 5.69
C GLU A 157 19.60 -3.98 6.42
N LEU A 158 20.68 -4.31 7.14
CA LEU A 158 20.79 -5.55 7.93
C LEU A 158 19.76 -5.60 9.06
N PHE A 159 19.59 -4.46 9.72
CA PHE A 159 18.55 -4.24 10.71
C PHE A 159 17.67 -3.13 10.17
N GLY A 160 16.81 -3.46 9.20
CA GLY A 160 15.88 -2.51 8.61
C GLY A 160 15.05 -1.78 9.67
N VAL A 161 14.62 -0.55 9.35
CA VAL A 161 13.77 0.26 10.24
C VAL A 161 12.60 -0.59 10.70
N ASN A 162 12.70 -1.07 11.95
CA ASN A 162 11.76 -1.91 12.63
C ASN A 162 10.33 -1.48 12.31
N ALA A 163 9.65 -2.24 11.47
CA ALA A 163 8.20 -2.19 11.33
C ALA A 163 7.59 -2.70 12.64
N ARG A 164 7.74 -1.91 13.71
CA ARG A 164 7.30 -2.11 15.10
C ARG A 164 6.89 -3.55 15.37
N LEU A 165 7.86 -4.46 15.39
CA LEU A 165 7.65 -5.86 15.75
C LEU A 165 6.89 -5.89 17.08
N ARG A 166 5.67 -6.42 17.03
CA ARG A 166 4.84 -6.61 18.22
C ARG A 166 5.11 -8.00 18.74
N ILE A 167 5.90 -8.08 19.80
CA ILE A 167 6.11 -9.32 20.54
C ILE A 167 4.99 -9.49 21.58
N TRP A 168 4.58 -10.73 21.78
CA TRP A 168 3.68 -11.11 22.87
C TRP A 168 4.55 -11.61 24.03
N ARG A 169 4.53 -10.92 25.17
CA ARG A 169 5.30 -11.29 26.37
C ARG A 169 4.49 -11.04 27.63
N LYS A 170 4.83 -11.71 28.73
CA LYS A 170 4.27 -11.37 30.04
C LYS A 170 4.82 -10.03 30.53
N GLN A 171 4.12 -9.40 31.47
CA GLN A 171 4.39 -8.03 31.92
C GLN A 171 5.82 -7.81 32.46
N ASN A 172 6.50 -8.88 32.91
CA ASN A 172 7.82 -8.83 33.54
C ASN A 172 8.96 -9.46 32.70
N GLU A 173 8.71 -9.88 31.47
CA GLU A 173 9.71 -10.52 30.60
C GLU A 173 10.42 -9.48 29.69
N ASN A 174 10.51 -8.22 30.13
CA ASN A 174 10.91 -7.14 29.24
C ASN A 174 12.39 -7.13 28.84
N MET A 175 13.23 -7.73 29.67
CA MET A 175 14.68 -7.85 29.49
C MET A 175 15.12 -9.29 29.20
N ASP A 176 14.19 -10.21 28.98
CA ASP A 176 14.53 -11.57 28.54
C ASP A 176 15.20 -11.49 27.15
N PRO A 177 16.36 -12.14 26.92
CA PRO A 177 17.04 -12.12 25.62
C PRO A 177 16.14 -12.50 24.43
N SER A 178 15.14 -13.37 24.63
CA SER A 178 14.15 -13.73 23.61
C SER A 178 13.13 -12.63 23.29
N CYS A 179 13.01 -11.64 24.18
CA CYS A 179 12.15 -10.47 24.06
C CYS A 179 12.90 -9.20 23.62
N LEU A 180 14.21 -9.29 23.40
CA LEU A 180 15.06 -8.19 22.97
C LEU A 180 15.37 -8.33 21.48
N VAL A 181 15.14 -7.26 20.73
CA VAL A 181 15.74 -7.11 19.41
C VAL A 181 17.09 -6.45 19.63
N THR A 182 18.17 -7.17 19.36
CA THR A 182 19.53 -6.61 19.44
C THR A 182 19.67 -5.49 18.42
N THR A 183 20.07 -4.31 18.90
CA THR A 183 20.42 -3.17 18.07
C THR A 183 21.93 -2.97 18.17
N VAL A 184 22.61 -2.85 17.03
CA VAL A 184 24.04 -2.51 17.03
C VAL A 184 24.23 -1.02 17.29
N GLN A 185 25.17 -0.65 18.17
CA GLN A 185 25.42 0.72 18.63
C GLN A 185 25.90 1.68 17.52
N THR A 186 26.34 1.15 16.38
CA THR A 186 26.75 1.90 15.20
C THR A 186 25.97 1.39 14.00
N GLY A 187 25.13 2.26 13.43
CA GLY A 187 24.04 1.95 12.51
C GLY A 187 24.31 0.76 11.60
N GLY A 188 23.57 -0.33 11.87
CA GLY A 188 23.40 -1.67 11.24
C GLY A 188 24.17 -2.09 9.99
N GLY A 189 24.72 -1.17 9.22
CA GLY A 189 25.18 -1.37 7.87
C GLY A 189 24.01 -1.65 6.94
N GLY A 190 24.26 -1.47 5.67
CA GLY A 190 23.38 -1.98 4.64
C GLY A 190 24.25 -2.37 3.45
N VAL A 191 23.81 -3.37 2.72
CA VAL A 191 24.45 -3.76 1.47
C VAL A 191 23.81 -2.90 0.39
N MET A 192 24.61 -2.06 -0.24
CA MET A 192 24.20 -1.35 -1.46
C MET A 192 24.45 -2.29 -2.63
N VAL A 193 23.45 -2.45 -3.49
CA VAL A 193 23.53 -3.29 -4.69
C VAL A 193 23.04 -2.50 -5.90
N TRP A 194 23.62 -2.78 -7.05
CA TRP A 194 23.13 -2.35 -8.35
C TRP A 194 22.62 -3.56 -9.11
N GLY A 195 21.42 -3.48 -9.67
CA GLY A 195 20.85 -4.57 -10.44
C GLY A 195 20.31 -4.11 -11.78
N MET A 196 20.16 -5.06 -12.69
CA MET A 196 19.47 -4.84 -13.95
C MET A 196 18.64 -6.04 -14.36
N PHE A 197 17.59 -5.80 -15.15
CA PHE A 197 16.78 -6.87 -15.72
C PHE A 197 16.06 -6.44 -16.99
N SER A 198 15.65 -7.41 -17.79
CA SER A 198 14.81 -7.23 -18.98
C SER A 198 13.60 -8.15 -18.93
N TRP A 199 12.67 -8.03 -19.88
CA TRP A 199 11.59 -9.02 -20.02
C TRP A 199 12.12 -10.43 -20.34
N HIS A 200 13.32 -10.55 -20.91
CA HIS A 200 13.87 -11.84 -21.33
C HIS A 200 14.59 -12.57 -20.19
N THR A 201 15.37 -11.84 -19.41
CA THR A 201 16.20 -12.40 -18.34
C THR A 201 16.45 -11.40 -17.23
N LEU A 202 16.66 -11.95 -16.04
CA LEU A 202 17.24 -11.24 -14.92
C LEU A 202 18.74 -11.06 -15.17
N GLY A 203 19.25 -9.85 -14.94
CA GLY A 203 20.66 -9.53 -15.08
C GLY A 203 21.45 -9.76 -13.78
N PRO A 204 22.76 -9.47 -13.79
CA PRO A 204 23.61 -9.56 -12.61
C PRO A 204 23.17 -8.56 -11.54
N LEU A 205 23.38 -8.94 -10.29
CA LEU A 205 23.30 -8.08 -9.13
C LEU A 205 24.71 -7.83 -8.60
N VAL A 206 25.12 -6.57 -8.55
CA VAL A 206 26.49 -6.13 -8.29
C VAL A 206 26.55 -5.44 -6.93
N PRO A 207 27.20 -6.04 -5.93
CA PRO A 207 27.42 -5.38 -4.64
C PRO A 207 28.33 -4.16 -4.78
N ILE A 208 27.90 -3.04 -4.20
CA ILE A 208 28.64 -1.77 -4.19
C ILE A 208 29.22 -1.56 -2.78
N GLY A 209 30.52 -1.78 -2.63
CA GLY A 209 31.19 -1.70 -1.33
C GLY A 209 31.40 -0.27 -0.78
N HIS A 210 31.19 0.77 -1.58
CA HIS A 210 31.39 2.16 -1.20
C HIS A 210 30.37 3.08 -1.88
N ARG A 211 30.38 4.37 -1.55
CA ARG A 211 29.49 5.33 -2.22
C ARG A 211 29.75 5.35 -3.73
N LEU A 212 28.73 5.00 -4.51
CA LEU A 212 28.81 5.00 -5.96
C LEU A 212 29.09 6.42 -6.48
N ASN A 213 30.23 6.57 -7.15
CA ASN A 213 30.63 7.80 -7.82
C ASN A 213 30.63 7.56 -9.34
N ALA A 214 30.95 8.59 -10.13
CA ALA A 214 30.90 8.48 -11.58
C ALA A 214 31.88 7.42 -12.15
N THR A 215 33.06 7.24 -11.54
CA THR A 215 34.04 6.25 -12.04
C THR A 215 33.66 4.83 -11.67
N GLY A 216 33.09 4.62 -10.47
CA GLY A 216 32.50 3.34 -10.06
C GLY A 216 31.30 2.98 -10.94
N TYR A 217 30.44 3.95 -11.26
CA TYR A 217 29.33 3.73 -12.18
C TYR A 217 29.80 3.39 -13.60
N LEU A 218 30.85 4.06 -14.09
CA LEU A 218 31.42 3.75 -15.40
C LEU A 218 31.88 2.29 -15.48
N ARG A 219 32.49 1.76 -14.42
CA ARG A 219 32.88 0.34 -14.35
C ARG A 219 31.67 -0.59 -14.41
N ILE A 220 30.58 -0.26 -13.72
CA ILE A 220 29.34 -1.05 -13.81
C ILE A 220 28.81 -1.05 -15.26
N VAL A 221 28.81 0.11 -15.91
CA VAL A 221 28.36 0.24 -17.30
C VAL A 221 29.27 -0.55 -18.24
N SER A 222 30.60 -0.41 -18.14
CA SER A 222 31.55 -1.11 -19.02
C SER A 222 31.61 -2.61 -18.78
N ASP A 223 31.56 -3.04 -17.51
CA ASP A 223 31.86 -4.43 -17.14
C ASP A 223 30.60 -5.30 -17.11
N HIS A 224 29.41 -4.69 -16.94
CA HIS A 224 28.15 -5.42 -16.81
C HIS A 224 27.11 -5.01 -17.86
N VAL A 225 26.80 -3.71 -18.01
CA VAL A 225 25.75 -3.26 -18.93
C VAL A 225 26.14 -3.55 -20.38
N HIS A 226 27.32 -3.11 -20.80
CA HIS A 226 27.77 -3.18 -22.19
C HIS A 226 27.88 -4.62 -22.74
N PRO A 227 28.53 -5.58 -22.05
CA PRO A 227 28.57 -6.97 -22.51
C PRO A 227 27.17 -7.59 -22.56
N PHE A 228 26.30 -7.25 -21.61
CA PHE A 228 24.94 -7.76 -21.55
C PHE A 228 24.09 -7.22 -22.70
N MET A 229 24.18 -5.92 -23.01
CA MET A 229 23.48 -5.31 -24.14
C MET A 229 23.92 -5.94 -25.46
N THR A 230 25.22 -6.12 -25.67
CA THR A 230 25.79 -6.78 -26.86
C THR A 230 25.28 -8.21 -27.01
N THR A 231 25.18 -8.95 -25.90
CA THR A 231 24.74 -10.36 -25.91
C THR A 231 23.23 -10.49 -26.13
N MET A 232 22.42 -9.64 -25.48
CA MET A 232 20.95 -9.75 -25.50
C MET A 232 20.32 -9.05 -26.69
N TYR A 233 20.96 -8.00 -27.20
CA TYR A 233 20.46 -7.17 -28.30
C TYR A 233 21.54 -7.02 -29.39
N PRO A 234 21.92 -8.12 -30.07
CA PRO A 234 22.99 -8.11 -31.08
C PRO A 234 22.65 -7.27 -32.32
N SER A 235 21.38 -6.87 -32.48
CA SER A 235 20.93 -5.95 -33.54
C SER A 235 21.04 -4.46 -33.14
N SER A 236 21.62 -4.18 -31.97
CA SER A 236 21.82 -2.81 -31.45
C SER A 236 20.55 -1.98 -31.31
N ASP A 237 19.41 -2.64 -31.16
CA ASP A 237 18.09 -2.05 -31.03
C ASP A 237 17.54 -2.10 -29.58
N GLY A 238 18.43 -2.40 -28.63
CA GLY A 238 18.16 -2.38 -27.19
C GLY A 238 18.14 -0.97 -26.61
N TYR A 239 17.38 -0.82 -25.53
CA TYR A 239 17.31 0.43 -24.76
C TYR A 239 17.83 0.22 -23.35
N PHE A 240 18.80 1.03 -22.92
CA PHE A 240 19.26 1.02 -21.53
C PHE A 240 18.56 2.11 -20.73
N GLN A 241 17.86 1.75 -19.66
CA GLN A 241 17.29 2.69 -18.73
C GLN A 241 18.24 2.91 -17.55
N GLN A 242 18.57 4.17 -17.30
CA GLN A 242 19.21 4.67 -16.08
C GLN A 242 18.41 5.85 -15.54
N ASP A 243 18.55 6.14 -14.26
CA ASP A 243 17.90 7.28 -13.64
C ASP A 243 18.64 8.61 -13.96
N ASN A 244 18.28 9.70 -13.26
CA ASN A 244 18.87 11.02 -13.47
C ASN A 244 19.85 11.43 -12.36
N ALA A 245 20.41 10.48 -11.60
CA ALA A 245 21.37 10.76 -10.54
C ALA A 245 22.60 11.53 -11.05
N PRO A 246 23.23 12.38 -10.21
CA PRO A 246 24.38 13.18 -10.63
C PRO A 246 25.55 12.38 -11.20
N CYS A 247 25.81 11.17 -10.68
CA CYS A 247 26.87 10.28 -11.18
C CYS A 247 26.58 9.81 -12.62
N HIS A 248 25.33 9.53 -12.97
CA HIS A 248 24.91 9.04 -14.29
C HIS A 248 25.01 10.14 -15.37
N LYS A 249 25.02 11.41 -14.95
CA LYS A 249 25.16 12.59 -15.81
C LYS A 249 26.57 13.16 -15.87
N ALA A 250 27.53 12.53 -15.21
CA ALA A 250 28.90 12.99 -15.26
C ALA A 250 29.42 12.96 -16.70
N ARG A 251 30.33 13.89 -17.04
CA ARG A 251 30.88 14.00 -18.39
C ARG A 251 31.51 12.70 -18.88
N ILE A 252 32.19 11.97 -17.99
CA ILE A 252 32.82 10.67 -18.33
C ILE A 252 31.78 9.63 -18.76
N ILE A 253 30.60 9.62 -18.14
CA ILE A 253 29.50 8.70 -18.48
C ILE A 253 28.85 9.12 -19.80
N SER A 254 28.60 10.41 -19.95
CA SER A 254 28.01 10.95 -21.18
C SER A 254 28.91 10.70 -22.39
N ASN A 255 30.23 10.90 -22.25
CA ASN A 255 31.19 10.60 -23.30
C ASN A 255 31.21 9.11 -23.64
N TRP A 256 31.24 8.24 -22.62
CA TRP A 256 31.23 6.79 -22.85
C TRP A 256 29.98 6.33 -23.62
N PHE A 257 28.79 6.84 -23.29
CA PHE A 257 27.58 6.51 -24.04
C PHE A 257 27.55 7.10 -25.45
N LEU A 258 28.24 8.22 -25.69
CA LEU A 258 28.39 8.77 -27.05
C LEU A 258 29.35 7.92 -27.89
N GLU A 259 30.38 7.33 -27.28
CA GLU A 259 31.31 6.41 -27.96
C GLU A 259 30.65 5.08 -28.37
N HIS A 260 29.55 4.69 -27.71
CA HIS A 260 28.82 3.43 -27.94
C HIS A 260 27.37 3.68 -28.40
N ASP A 261 27.07 4.84 -28.99
CA ASP A 261 25.70 5.23 -29.36
C ASP A 261 25.10 4.40 -30.52
N ASN A 262 25.98 3.77 -31.30
CA ASN A 262 25.67 2.83 -32.37
C ASN A 262 25.36 1.42 -31.88
N GLU A 263 25.61 1.11 -30.59
CA GLU A 263 25.46 -0.23 -30.04
C GLU A 263 24.17 -0.41 -29.25
N PHE A 264 23.70 0.63 -28.56
CA PHE A 264 22.39 0.66 -27.93
C PHE A 264 21.96 2.10 -27.57
N THR A 265 20.67 2.30 -27.31
CA THR A 265 20.14 3.63 -27.01
C THR A 265 19.89 3.82 -25.51
N VAL A 266 20.40 4.90 -24.91
CA VAL A 266 20.00 5.30 -23.55
C VAL A 266 18.58 5.87 -23.56
N LEU A 267 17.68 5.28 -22.79
CA LEU A 267 16.29 5.70 -22.68
C LEU A 267 16.18 7.05 -21.98
N LYS A 268 15.50 8.01 -22.62
CA LYS A 268 15.27 9.35 -22.04
C LYS A 268 14.31 9.26 -20.84
N TRP A 269 14.89 9.18 -19.64
CA TRP A 269 14.14 8.99 -18.40
C TRP A 269 13.64 10.31 -17.77
N PRO A 270 12.37 10.38 -17.29
CA PRO A 270 11.89 11.54 -16.54
C PRO A 270 12.52 11.59 -15.13
N PRO A 271 12.78 12.79 -14.57
CA PRO A 271 13.30 12.92 -13.21
C PRO A 271 12.30 12.45 -12.16
N GLN A 272 12.78 12.01 -10.99
CA GLN A 272 11.97 11.61 -9.82
C GLN A 272 10.80 10.70 -10.20
N SER A 273 11.11 9.59 -10.87
CA SER A 273 10.09 8.68 -11.41
C SER A 273 10.32 7.22 -11.01
N PRO A 274 10.52 6.92 -9.72
CA PRO A 274 10.68 5.53 -9.26
C PRO A 274 9.42 4.70 -9.56
N ASP A 275 8.23 5.30 -9.45
CA ASP A 275 6.95 4.63 -9.76
C ASP A 275 6.85 4.11 -11.21
N LEU A 276 7.61 4.70 -12.14
CA LEU A 276 7.74 4.25 -13.52
C LEU A 276 8.81 3.18 -13.73
N ASN A 277 9.76 3.00 -12.80
CA ASN A 277 10.81 1.99 -12.91
C ASN A 277 10.29 0.64 -12.39
N PRO A 278 10.20 -0.42 -13.22
CA PRO A 278 9.76 -1.74 -12.77
C PRO A 278 10.65 -2.38 -11.70
N ILE A 279 11.95 -2.08 -11.69
CA ILE A 279 12.91 -2.73 -10.79
C ILE A 279 12.66 -2.42 -9.31
N GLU A 280 12.00 -1.31 -9.00
CA GLU A 280 11.56 -0.96 -7.64
C GLU A 280 10.66 -2.07 -7.05
N HIS A 281 9.82 -2.71 -7.87
CA HIS A 281 9.03 -3.85 -7.43
C HIS A 281 9.87 -5.11 -7.23
N LEU A 282 11.00 -5.26 -7.93
CA LEU A 282 11.93 -6.36 -7.66
C LEU A 282 12.65 -6.15 -6.33
N TRP A 283 12.97 -4.91 -5.96
CA TRP A 283 13.45 -4.59 -4.62
C TRP A 283 12.42 -4.95 -3.54
N ASP A 284 11.14 -4.62 -3.75
CA ASP A 284 10.04 -5.05 -2.87
C ASP A 284 9.93 -6.59 -2.77
N VAL A 285 10.23 -7.32 -3.85
CA VAL A 285 10.27 -8.80 -3.82
C VAL A 285 11.44 -9.27 -2.97
N VAL A 286 12.64 -8.73 -3.21
CA VAL A 286 13.85 -9.11 -2.46
C VAL A 286 13.67 -8.87 -0.96
N GLU A 287 13.17 -7.70 -0.57
CA GLU A 287 12.92 -7.39 0.85
C GLU A 287 11.88 -8.32 1.48
N ARG A 288 10.79 -8.64 0.76
CA ARG A 288 9.76 -9.55 1.28
C ARG A 288 10.28 -10.97 1.47
N GLU A 289 11.02 -11.50 0.51
CA GLU A 289 11.63 -12.83 0.62
C GLU A 289 12.68 -12.86 1.74
N LEU A 290 13.48 -11.79 1.89
CA LEU A 290 14.45 -11.65 2.96
C LEU A 290 13.78 -11.64 4.35
N HIS A 291 12.64 -10.96 4.47
CA HIS A 291 11.84 -10.96 5.70
C HIS A 291 11.18 -12.31 5.99
N ALA A 292 10.89 -13.11 4.96
CA ALA A 292 10.27 -14.42 5.06
C ALA A 292 11.25 -15.56 5.38
N LEU A 293 12.57 -15.30 5.39
CA LEU A 293 13.57 -16.30 5.77
C LEU A 293 13.38 -16.80 7.20
N ASP A 294 13.52 -18.11 7.41
CA ASP A 294 13.49 -18.72 8.75
C ASP A 294 14.70 -18.28 9.60
N VAL A 295 15.84 -18.05 8.96
CA VAL A 295 17.09 -17.60 9.59
C VAL A 295 17.50 -16.27 8.99
N HIS A 296 17.37 -15.20 9.76
CA HIS A 296 17.76 -13.86 9.32
C HIS A 296 19.27 -13.66 9.32
N PRO A 297 19.83 -12.92 8.34
CA PRO A 297 21.24 -12.61 8.31
C PRO A 297 21.63 -11.76 9.52
N THR A 298 22.78 -12.09 10.13
CA THR A 298 23.29 -11.43 11.34
C THR A 298 24.48 -10.50 11.07
N ASN A 299 25.03 -10.54 9.86
CA ASN A 299 26.12 -9.70 9.40
C ASN A 299 25.98 -9.36 7.91
N LEU A 300 26.79 -8.40 7.43
CA LEU A 300 26.70 -7.89 6.06
C LEU A 300 27.04 -8.91 4.98
N HIS A 301 27.94 -9.87 5.26
CA HIS A 301 28.27 -10.92 4.31
C HIS A 301 27.09 -11.88 4.11
N GLN A 302 26.51 -12.36 5.22
CA GLN A 302 25.30 -13.19 5.17
C GLN A 302 24.14 -12.47 4.49
N LEU A 303 23.99 -11.16 4.75
CA LEU A 303 22.96 -10.35 4.10
C LEU A 303 23.21 -10.27 2.59
N GLN A 304 24.44 -10.01 2.16
CA GLN A 304 24.79 -9.96 0.76
C GLN A 304 24.51 -11.30 0.06
N ASP A 305 24.93 -12.42 0.66
CA ASP A 305 24.69 -13.76 0.10
C ASP A 305 23.20 -14.07 -0.02
N ALA A 306 22.41 -13.72 1.02
CA ALA A 306 20.97 -13.88 1.00
C ALA A 306 20.32 -13.05 -0.12
N ILE A 307 20.71 -11.78 -0.27
CA ILE A 307 20.21 -10.89 -1.33
C ILE A 307 20.54 -11.46 -2.73
N LEU A 308 21.80 -11.89 -2.95
CA LEU A 308 22.24 -12.47 -4.22
C LEU A 308 21.47 -13.76 -4.54
N SER A 309 21.27 -14.63 -3.54
CA SER A 309 20.52 -15.87 -3.68
C SER A 309 19.04 -15.62 -3.98
N ILE A 310 18.40 -14.70 -3.26
CA ILE A 310 17.00 -14.33 -3.50
C ILE A 310 16.84 -13.77 -4.91
N TRP A 311 17.71 -12.84 -5.30
CA TRP A 311 17.70 -12.25 -6.64
C TRP A 311 17.78 -13.33 -7.73
N ALA A 312 18.75 -14.24 -7.63
CA ALA A 312 18.92 -15.33 -8.61
C ALA A 312 17.70 -16.27 -8.72
N ASN A 313 16.87 -16.33 -7.68
CA ASN A 313 15.68 -17.17 -7.62
C ASN A 313 14.37 -16.43 -7.98
N ILE A 314 14.42 -15.14 -8.34
CA ILE A 314 13.24 -14.41 -8.80
C ILE A 314 12.72 -15.07 -10.09
N SER A 315 11.44 -15.46 -10.05
CA SER A 315 10.85 -16.19 -11.18
C SER A 315 10.74 -15.32 -12.43
N LYS A 316 10.81 -15.97 -13.59
CA LYS A 316 10.68 -15.32 -14.89
C LYS A 316 9.34 -14.60 -15.05
N GLU A 317 8.28 -15.25 -14.58
CA GLU A 317 6.91 -14.72 -14.63
C GLU A 317 6.80 -13.42 -13.83
N CYS A 318 7.53 -13.31 -12.71
CA CYS A 318 7.54 -12.12 -11.87
C CYS A 318 8.00 -10.90 -12.68
N PHE A 319 9.20 -10.94 -13.24
CA PHE A 319 9.76 -9.78 -13.92
C PHE A 319 9.11 -9.52 -15.30
N GLN A 320 8.60 -10.56 -15.98
CA GLN A 320 7.83 -10.39 -17.22
C GLN A 320 6.54 -9.61 -17.00
N HIS A 321 5.76 -9.98 -15.98
CA HIS A 321 4.53 -9.27 -15.61
C HIS A 321 4.79 -7.81 -15.24
N LEU A 322 5.94 -7.49 -14.64
CA LEU A 322 6.31 -6.11 -14.33
C LEU A 322 6.47 -5.28 -15.60
N VAL A 323 7.18 -5.78 -16.61
CA VAL A 323 7.35 -5.08 -17.89
C VAL A 323 6.02 -4.98 -18.66
N GLU A 324 5.22 -6.04 -18.67
CA GLU A 324 3.88 -6.06 -19.28
C GLU A 324 2.89 -5.11 -18.59
N SER A 325 3.12 -4.78 -17.31
CA SER A 325 2.29 -3.84 -16.57
C SER A 325 2.57 -2.37 -16.91
N MET A 326 3.68 -2.06 -17.60
CA MET A 326 4.10 -0.70 -17.90
C MET A 326 3.04 0.21 -18.55
N PRO A 327 2.18 -0.26 -19.49
CA PRO A 327 1.09 0.55 -20.02
C PRO A 327 0.14 1.07 -18.92
N ARG A 328 -0.08 0.31 -17.84
CA ARG A 328 -0.92 0.75 -16.71
C ARG A 328 -0.23 1.86 -15.91
N LYS A 329 1.07 1.73 -15.64
CA LYS A 329 1.89 2.78 -14.98
C LYS A 329 1.88 4.08 -15.79
N ILE A 330 2.10 3.99 -17.11
CA ILE A 330 2.06 5.14 -18.03
C ILE A 330 0.67 5.81 -18.02
N LYS A 331 -0.42 5.03 -18.12
CA LYS A 331 -1.79 5.57 -18.03
C LYS A 331 -2.08 6.26 -16.70
N ALA A 332 -1.54 5.75 -15.59
CA ALA A 332 -1.68 6.38 -14.28
C ALA A 332 -0.99 7.76 -14.25
N VAL A 333 0.21 7.89 -14.81
CA VAL A 333 0.91 9.19 -14.93
C VAL A 333 0.12 10.17 -15.80
N LEU A 334 -0.47 9.70 -16.91
CA LEU A 334 -1.34 10.54 -17.76
C LEU A 334 -2.57 11.03 -17.00
N LYS A 335 -3.24 10.15 -16.26
CA LYS A 335 -4.41 10.49 -15.42
C LYS A 335 -4.05 11.49 -14.32
N ALA A 336 -2.86 11.35 -13.74
CA ALA A 336 -2.31 12.26 -12.74
C ALA A 336 -1.72 13.55 -13.34
N LYS A 337 -1.79 13.76 -14.67
CA LYS A 337 -1.18 14.89 -15.39
C LYS A 337 0.31 15.08 -15.06
N GLY A 338 1.04 13.97 -14.93
CA GLY A 338 2.45 13.96 -14.56
C GLY A 338 2.74 13.92 -13.05
N GLY A 339 1.70 13.93 -12.20
CA GLY A 339 1.83 13.82 -10.75
C GLY A 339 2.21 12.43 -10.25
N GLU A 340 2.11 12.28 -8.93
CA GLU A 340 2.35 11.00 -8.23
C GLU A 340 1.31 9.94 -8.62
N THR A 341 1.75 8.69 -8.65
CA THR A 341 0.88 7.54 -8.89
C THR A 341 0.84 6.60 -7.68
N SER A 342 -0.06 5.62 -7.73
CA SER A 342 -0.19 4.60 -6.69
C SER A 342 0.90 3.53 -6.75
N TYR A 343 1.71 3.54 -7.82
CA TYR A 343 2.79 2.59 -8.04
C TYR A 343 4.04 2.97 -7.25
#